data_AF-A0A2D9WEU7-F1
#
_entry.id   AF-A0A2D9WEU7-F1
#
_cell.length_a   1.000
_cell.length_b   1.000
_cell.length_c   1.000
_cell.angle_alpha   90.00
_cell.angle_beta   90.00
_cell.angle_gamma   90.00
#
_symmetry.space_group_name_H-M   'P 1'
#
loop_
_entity.id
_entity.type
_entity.pdbx_description
1 polymer ?
#
loop_
_entity_poly.entity_id
_entity_poly.type
_entity_poly.pdbx_seq_one_letter_code
_entity_poly.pdbx_strand_id
1 'polypeptide(L)'
;MFFSKLNKWRTLVVFSFGLLHGLGFAGVLAEFGLPEGQFLPALIGFNIGVELGQLSVIAIAYLLLGLTFGQKPYYRKVITIPLSLVIAAVGTWWVFERVLLI
;
A
#
# COMPACT_ATOMS: atom_id res chain seq x y z
N MET A 1 -15.67 9.96 18.20
CA MET A 1 -14.40 10.65 18.48
C MET A 1 -13.34 10.19 17.46
N PHE A 2 -13.49 10.50 16.16
CA PHE A 2 -12.64 9.92 15.09
C PHE A 2 -12.11 10.90 14.03
N PHE A 3 -12.41 12.19 14.13
CA PHE A 3 -11.80 13.21 13.28
C PHE A 3 -10.77 14.00 14.09
N SER A 4 -9.68 13.31 14.44
CA SER A 4 -8.41 13.96 14.77
C SER A 4 -8.05 14.88 13.59
N LYS A 5 -7.73 16.15 13.87
CA LYS A 5 -7.39 17.21 12.89
C LYS A 5 -6.69 16.62 11.67
N LEU A 6 -7.39 16.55 10.54
CA LEU A 6 -6.81 16.07 9.29
C LEU A 6 -5.74 17.09 8.87
N ASN A 7 -4.48 16.77 9.15
CA ASN A 7 -3.37 17.62 8.76
C ASN A 7 -3.32 17.65 7.23
N LYS A 8 -3.39 18.83 6.61
CA LYS A 8 -3.43 19.01 5.15
C LYS A 8 -2.30 18.24 4.44
N TRP A 9 -1.14 18.17 5.09
CA TRP A 9 0.01 17.38 4.65
C TRP A 9 -0.28 15.89 4.48
N ARG A 10 -1.06 15.28 5.39
CA ARG A 10 -1.41 13.86 5.31
C ARG A 10 -2.24 13.57 4.05
N THR A 11 -3.21 14.44 3.75
CA THR A 11 -4.05 14.30 2.55
C THR A 11 -3.21 14.43 1.29
N LEU A 12 -2.31 15.43 1.23
CA LEU A 12 -1.40 15.61 0.10
C LEU A 12 -0.52 14.38 -0.11
N VAL A 13 0.10 13.85 0.94
CA VAL A 13 0.94 12.65 0.86
C VAL A 13 0.14 11.46 0.34
N VAL A 14 -1.03 11.16 0.92
CA VAL A 14 -1.87 10.02 0.49
C VAL A 14 -2.30 10.18 -0.97
N PHE A 15 -2.69 11.39 -1.38
CA PHE A 15 -3.07 11.67 -2.76
C PHE A 15 -1.91 11.50 -3.73
N SER A 16 -0.74 12.09 -3.44
CA SER A 16 0.45 11.98 -4.30
C SER A 16 0.92 10.54 -4.44
N PHE A 17 0.97 9.77 -3.34
CA PHE A 17 1.31 8.35 -3.40
C PHE A 17 0.29 7.56 -4.22
N GLY A 18 -1.00 7.79 -4.00
CA GLY A 18 -2.06 7.14 -4.79
C GLY A 18 -1.97 7.46 -6.28
N LEU A 19 -1.72 8.73 -6.62
CA LEU A 19 -1.59 9.18 -8.01
C LEU A 19 -0.36 8.57 -8.70
N LEU A 20 0.82 8.66 -8.08
CA LEU A 20 2.06 8.09 -8.62
C LEU A 20 1.92 6.58 -8.82
N HIS A 21 1.31 5.90 -7.86
CA HIS A 21 1.07 4.46 -7.93
C HIS A 21 0.10 4.09 -9.07
N GLY A 22 -1.04 4.80 -9.16
CA GLY A 22 -2.03 4.56 -10.21
C GLY A 22 -1.51 4.84 -11.61
N LEU A 23 -0.74 5.91 -11.80
CA LEU A 23 -0.11 6.25 -13.08
C LEU A 23 0.97 5.23 -13.47
N GLY A 24 1.83 4.83 -12.53
CA GLY A 24 2.85 3.80 -12.79
C GLY A 24 2.22 2.47 -13.20
N PHE A 25 1.13 2.07 -12.54
CA PHE A 25 0.39 0.88 -12.92
C PHE A 25 -0.27 1.00 -14.31
N ALA A 26 -0.96 2.12 -14.59
CA ALA A 26 -1.62 2.33 -15.88
C ALA A 26 -0.61 2.30 -17.05
N GLY A 27 0.61 2.83 -16.83
CA GLY A 27 1.72 2.74 -17.79
C GLY A 27 2.10 1.28 -18.08
N VAL A 28 2.33 0.48 -17.04
CA VAL A 28 2.64 -0.95 -17.19
C VAL A 28 1.49 -1.72 -17.86
N LEU A 29 0.23 -1.40 -17.52
CA LEU A 29 -0.95 -2.04 -18.14
C LEU A 29 -1.07 -1.71 -19.64
N ALA A 30 -0.66 -0.51 -20.05
CA ALA A 30 -0.59 -0.13 -21.46
C ALA A 30 0.53 -0.88 -22.21
N GLU A 31 1.65 -1.18 -21.55
CA GLU A 31 2.78 -1.92 -22.12
C GLU A 31 2.49 -3.43 -22.32
N PHE A 32 1.51 -3.99 -21.62
CA PHE A 32 1.11 -5.40 -21.75
C PHE A 32 0.50 -5.77 -23.11
N GLY A 33 0.25 -4.81 -24.01
CA GLY A 33 -0.23 -5.09 -25.37
C GLY A 33 -1.64 -5.67 -25.42
N LEU A 34 -2.52 -5.21 -24.52
CA LEU A 34 -3.90 -5.69 -24.44
C LEU A 34 -4.67 -5.44 -25.76
N PRO A 35 -5.56 -6.36 -26.17
CA PRO A 35 -6.44 -6.15 -27.31
C PRO A 35 -7.28 -4.88 -27.16
N GLU A 36 -7.60 -4.23 -28.28
CA GLU A 36 -8.44 -3.02 -28.28
C GLU A 36 -9.74 -3.25 -27.51
N GLY A 37 -10.06 -2.33 -26.59
CA GLY A 37 -11.24 -2.41 -25.73
C GLY A 37 -11.07 -3.21 -24.43
N GLN A 38 -9.98 -3.94 -24.21
CA GLN A 38 -9.75 -4.70 -22.97
C GLN A 38 -9.05 -3.91 -21.86
N PHE A 39 -8.51 -2.72 -22.17
CA PHE A 39 -7.81 -1.89 -21.19
C PHE A 39 -8.68 -1.55 -19.97
N LEU A 40 -9.92 -1.07 -20.18
CA LEU A 40 -10.79 -0.67 -19.09
C LEU A 40 -11.28 -1.86 -18.23
N PRO A 41 -11.74 -3.00 -18.81
CA PRO A 41 -12.00 -4.21 -18.05
C PRO A 41 -10.80 -4.71 -17.24
N ALA A 42 -9.60 -4.70 -17.83
CA ALA A 42 -8.38 -5.13 -17.15
C ALA A 42 -8.02 -4.19 -15.98
N LEU A 43 -8.16 -2.88 -16.18
CA LEU A 43 -7.95 -1.87 -15.14
C LEU A 43 -8.91 -2.06 -13.97
N ILE A 44 -10.21 -2.27 -14.24
CA ILE A 44 -11.22 -2.50 -13.21
C ILE A 44 -10.95 -3.82 -12.47
N GLY A 45 -10.74 -4.92 -13.21
CA GLY A 45 -10.49 -6.24 -12.63
C GLY A 45 -9.24 -6.25 -11.75
N PHE A 46 -8.18 -5.57 -12.17
CA PHE A 46 -6.98 -5.40 -11.36
C PHE A 46 -7.25 -4.63 -10.07
N ASN A 47 -7.92 -3.47 -10.14
CA ASN A 47 -8.21 -2.67 -8.95
C ASN A 47 -9.06 -3.44 -7.94
N ILE A 48 -10.09 -4.16 -8.41
CA ILE A 48 -10.91 -5.03 -7.55
C ILE A 48 -10.04 -6.11 -6.90
N GLY A 49 -9.18 -6.78 -7.68
CA GLY A 49 -8.27 -7.80 -7.16
C GLY A 49 -7.33 -7.24 -6.08
N VAL A 50 -6.77 -6.06 -6.30
CA VAL A 50 -5.90 -5.37 -5.33
C VAL A 50 -6.67 -5.03 -4.07
N GLU A 51 -7.87 -4.45 -4.19
CA GLU A 51 -8.68 -4.05 -3.03
C GLU A 51 -9.09 -5.28 -2.20
N LEU A 52 -9.49 -6.38 -2.86
CA LEU A 52 -9.76 -7.66 -2.19
C LEU A 52 -8.52 -8.21 -1.49
N GLY A 53 -7.36 -8.17 -2.14
CA GLY A 53 -6.09 -8.61 -1.55
C GLY A 53 -5.71 -7.78 -0.32
N GLN A 54 -5.81 -6.45 -0.41
CA GLN A 54 -5.54 -5.54 0.69
C GLN A 54 -6.50 -5.78 1.87
N LEU A 55 -7.80 -5.89 1.61
CA LEU A 55 -8.79 -6.20 2.64
C LEU A 55 -8.52 -7.55 3.30
N SER A 56 -8.15 -8.57 2.52
CA SER A 56 -7.81 -9.90 3.05
C SER A 56 -6.59 -9.84 3.97
N VAL A 57 -5.52 -9.16 3.56
CA VAL A 57 -4.31 -8.99 4.37
C VAL A 57 -4.61 -8.22 5.65
N ILE A 58 -5.37 -7.12 5.56
CA ILE A 58 -5.77 -6.31 6.73
C ILE A 58 -6.62 -7.15 7.68
N ALA A 59 -7.58 -7.92 7.18
CA ALA A 59 -8.44 -8.77 7.98
C ALA A 59 -7.62 -9.83 8.73
N ILE A 60 -6.72 -10.53 8.03
CA ILE A 60 -5.84 -11.54 8.65
C ILE A 60 -4.94 -10.91 9.71
N ALA A 61 -4.28 -9.80 9.39
CA ALA A 61 -3.43 -9.09 10.35
C ALA A 61 -4.21 -8.62 11.58
N TYR A 62 -5.44 -8.11 11.38
CA TYR A 62 -6.31 -7.68 12.46
C TYR A 62 -6.77 -8.85 13.34
N LEU A 63 -7.13 -9.99 12.76
CA LEU A 63 -7.53 -11.17 13.52
C LEU A 63 -6.36 -11.73 14.34
N LEU A 64 -5.17 -11.84 13.76
CA LEU A 64 -4.00 -12.42 14.42
C LEU A 64 -3.42 -11.50 15.51
N LEU A 65 -3.31 -10.21 15.20
CA LEU A 65 -2.54 -9.25 16.01
C LEU A 65 -3.45 -8.22 16.69
N GLY A 66 -4.46 -7.73 15.99
CA GLY A 66 -5.37 -6.69 16.47
C GLY A 66 -6.29 -7.15 17.61
N LEU A 67 -6.97 -8.29 17.46
CA LEU A 67 -7.85 -8.83 18.51
C LEU A 67 -7.08 -9.26 19.76
N THR A 68 -5.92 -9.90 19.57
CA THR A 68 -5.16 -10.55 20.64
C THR A 68 -4.28 -9.56 21.40
N PHE A 69 -3.66 -8.61 20.69
CA PHE A 69 -2.63 -7.72 21.25
C PHE A 69 -2.92 -6.23 21.03
N GLY A 70 -3.88 -5.85 20.19
CA GLY A 70 -4.08 -4.47 19.75
C GLY A 70 -4.42 -3.46 20.85
N GLN A 71 -4.98 -3.91 21.99
CA GLN A 71 -5.25 -3.05 23.15
C GLN A 71 -4.09 -2.97 24.16
N LYS A 72 -3.01 -3.74 23.97
CA LYS A 72 -1.87 -3.72 24.90
C LYS A 72 -0.96 -2.53 24.57
N PRO A 73 -0.49 -1.77 25.57
CA PRO A 73 0.39 -0.61 25.34
C PRO A 73 1.73 -0.98 24.69
N TYR A 74 2.17 -2.24 24.83
CA TYR A 74 3.40 -2.75 24.23
C TYR A 74 3.28 -3.05 22.73
N TYR A 75 2.06 -3.21 22.19
CA TYR A 75 1.80 -3.55 20.79
C TYR A 75 2.51 -2.60 19.83
N ARG A 76 2.40 -1.30 20.09
CA ARG A 76 3.05 -0.27 19.28
C ARG A 76 4.56 -0.37 19.32
N LYS A 77 5.14 -0.58 20.50
CA LYS A 77 6.60 -0.57 20.70
C LYS A 77 7.27 -1.78 20.04
N VAL A 78 6.60 -2.93 20.02
CA VAL A 78 7.24 -4.20 19.61
C VAL A 78 6.74 -4.78 18.32
N ILE A 79 5.51 -4.49 17.93
CA ILE A 79 5.01 -4.95 16.64
C ILE A 79 5.08 -3.81 15.64
N THR A 80 4.41 -2.68 15.92
CA THR A 80 4.28 -1.61 14.93
C THR A 80 5.61 -0.95 14.55
N ILE A 81 6.41 -0.51 15.53
CA ILE A 81 7.66 0.23 15.24
C ILE A 81 8.68 -0.65 14.50
N PRO A 82 9.04 -1.86 14.98
CA PRO A 82 10.01 -2.71 14.28
C PRO A 82 9.54 -3.10 12.88
N LEU A 83 8.27 -3.44 12.72
CA LEU A 83 7.72 -3.79 11.40
C LEU A 83 7.80 -2.62 10.42
N SER A 84 7.46 -1.40 10.87
CA SER A 84 7.62 -0.20 10.06
C SER A 84 9.09 0.07 9.67
N LEU A 85 10.04 -0.19 10.57
CA LEU A 85 11.47 -0.06 10.26
C LEU A 85 11.91 -1.07 9.20
N VAL A 86 11.43 -2.32 9.28
CA VAL A 86 11.71 -3.35 8.26
C VAL A 86 11.15 -2.92 6.90
N ILE A 87 9.89 -2.47 6.85
CA ILE A 87 9.28 -1.96 5.61
C ILE A 87 10.07 -0.79 5.04
N ALA A 88 10.49 0.16 5.89
CA ALA A 88 11.29 1.30 5.47
C ALA A 88 12.67 0.88 4.94
N ALA A 89 13.32 -0.08 5.59
CA ALA A 89 14.62 -0.60 5.16
C ALA A 89 14.53 -1.33 3.80
N VAL A 90 13.52 -2.20 3.63
CA VAL A 90 13.28 -2.91 2.36
C VAL A 90 12.95 -1.93 1.24
N GLY A 91 12.07 -0.95 1.51
CA GLY A 91 11.72 0.08 0.52
C GLY A 91 12.94 0.93 0.13
N THR A 92 13.76 1.31 1.10
CA THR A 92 15.01 2.06 0.85
C THR A 92 15.98 1.22 0.02
N TRP A 93 16.15 -0.06 0.36
CA TRP A 93 16.98 -0.98 -0.40
C TRP A 93 16.52 -1.08 -1.87
N TRP A 94 15.23 -1.29 -2.12
CA TRP A 94 14.70 -1.35 -3.49
C TRP A 94 14.92 -0.06 -4.28
N VAL A 95 14.83 1.10 -3.63
CA VAL A 95 15.14 2.39 -4.29
C VAL A 95 16.62 2.44 -4.67
N PHE A 96 17.52 2.07 -3.77
CA PHE A 96 18.95 2.01 -4.07
C PHE A 96 19.26 1.05 -5.21
N GLU A 97 18.68 -0.15 -5.17
CA GLU A 97 18.82 -1.18 -6.20
C GLU A 97 18.37 -0.66 -7.58
N ARG A 98 17.21 0.02 -7.64
CA ARG A 98 16.64 0.52 -8.90
C ARG A 98 17.31 1.76 -9.47
N VAL A 99 17.96 2.57 -8.63
CA VAL A 99 18.57 3.84 -9.06
C VAL A 99 20.07 3.71 -9.32
N LEU A 100 20.77 2.82 -8.59
CA LEU A 100 22.23 2.72 -8.65
C LEU A 100 22.75 1.41 -9.24
N LEU A 101 21.96 0.33 -9.20
CA LEU A 101 22.41 -1.01 -9.62
C LEU A 101 21.75 -1.50 -10.91
N ILE A 102 20.76 -0.77 -11.42
CA ILE A 102 20.07 -0.97 -12.71
C ILE A 102 20.26 0.30 -13.53
#